data_AF-A0AAD4PQ58-F1
#
_entry.id   AF-A0AAD4PQ58-F1
#
_cell.length_a   1.000
_cell.length_b   1.000
_cell.length_c   1.000
_cell.angle_alpha   90.00
_cell.angle_beta   90.00
_cell.angle_gamma   90.00
#
_symmetry.space_group_name_H-M   'P 1'
#
loop_
_entity.id
_entity.type
_entity.pdbx_description
1 polymer ?
#
loop_
_entity_poly.entity_id
_entity_poly.type
_entity_poly.pdbx_seq_one_letter_code
_entity_poly.pdbx_strand_id
1 'polypeptide(L)'
;MMTTMTTMMMMMTVLLPLPLQLQAASMSHANASVAAANRTCKHATNMWGDPNPNIFYVCTAADQTPLQLHCPQGRGFFNGLGHRGCLPFDQWPACRSLNPTPPLSPAVDCDGSKTAKTIHQPWATLDPNQFYMCPGVNATPLLLSCAPGKGFVQTSQSVGCADWPHWRRQMQCESYF
;
A
#
# COMPACT_ATOMS: atom_id res chain seq x y z
N MET A 1 -58.47 29.56 59.19
CA MET A 1 -58.62 28.14 59.53
C MET A 1 -58.54 27.35 58.24
N MET A 2 -57.63 26.37 58.21
CA MET A 2 -57.29 25.52 57.07
C MET A 2 -58.44 24.60 56.68
N THR A 3 -58.69 24.46 55.37
CA THR A 3 -59.26 23.24 54.77
C THR A 3 -58.68 23.03 53.37
N THR A 4 -58.29 21.78 53.16
CA THR A 4 -57.64 21.16 52.01
C THR A 4 -58.50 21.11 50.75
N MET A 5 -57.91 21.34 49.58
CA MET A 5 -58.40 20.75 48.32
C MET A 5 -57.22 20.11 47.58
N THR A 6 -57.20 18.78 47.66
CA THR A 6 -56.51 17.84 46.79
C THR A 6 -57.05 17.93 45.37
N THR A 7 -56.20 18.22 44.39
CA THR A 7 -56.51 18.02 42.97
C THR A 7 -55.58 16.94 42.42
N MET A 8 -56.18 15.79 42.08
CA MET A 8 -55.57 14.71 41.31
C MET A 8 -55.05 15.28 39.99
N MET A 9 -53.74 15.18 39.74
CA MET A 9 -53.19 15.30 38.39
C MET A 9 -52.98 13.88 37.83
N MET A 10 -53.82 13.57 36.85
CA MET A 10 -53.80 12.37 36.03
C MET A 10 -52.42 12.09 35.43
N MET A 11 -52.03 10.81 35.52
CA MET A 11 -51.04 10.18 34.65
C MET A 11 -51.36 10.46 33.17
N MET A 12 -50.42 11.09 32.46
CA MET A 12 -50.36 11.05 31.01
C MET A 12 -48.99 10.50 30.60
N THR A 13 -48.89 9.17 30.56
CA THR A 13 -47.78 8.44 29.95
C THR A 13 -47.82 8.64 28.44
N VAL A 14 -46.96 9.52 27.92
CA VAL A 14 -46.71 9.68 26.49
C VAL A 14 -45.74 8.58 26.05
N LEU A 15 -46.28 7.52 25.45
CA LEU A 15 -45.52 6.50 24.73
C LEU A 15 -45.07 7.08 23.38
N LEU A 16 -43.80 7.49 23.28
CA LEU A 16 -43.15 7.78 21.99
C LEU A 16 -42.78 6.46 21.29
N PRO A 17 -43.15 6.25 20.01
CA PRO A 17 -42.59 5.17 19.21
C PRO A 17 -41.19 5.55 18.71
N LEU A 18 -40.18 4.77 19.12
CA LEU A 18 -38.85 4.75 18.53
C LEU A 18 -38.93 4.13 17.12
N PRO A 19 -38.51 4.81 16.03
CA PRO A 19 -38.29 4.12 14.76
C PRO A 19 -36.99 3.32 14.87
N LEU A 20 -37.13 1.99 14.87
CA LEU A 20 -36.04 1.03 14.73
C LEU A 20 -35.48 1.16 13.30
N GLN A 21 -34.50 2.02 13.09
CA GLN A 21 -33.80 2.14 11.82
C GLN A 21 -32.87 0.94 11.64
N LEU A 22 -33.33 -0.06 10.88
CA LEU A 22 -32.46 -1.08 10.28
C LEU A 22 -31.46 -0.37 9.37
N GLN A 23 -30.25 -0.15 9.84
CA GLN A 23 -29.13 0.20 8.98
C GLN A 23 -28.74 -1.04 8.19
N ALA A 24 -29.19 -1.11 6.95
CA ALA A 24 -28.59 -2.00 5.96
C ALA A 24 -27.12 -1.59 5.86
N ALA A 25 -26.22 -2.47 6.30
CA ALA A 25 -24.80 -2.34 6.02
C ALA A 25 -24.64 -2.38 4.50
N SER A 26 -24.42 -1.22 3.90
CA SER A 26 -24.05 -1.08 2.50
C SER A 26 -22.69 -1.75 2.34
N MET A 27 -22.69 -3.04 1.96
CA MET A 27 -21.49 -3.66 1.42
C MET A 27 -21.13 -2.84 0.19
N SER A 28 -20.04 -2.08 0.31
CA SER A 28 -19.42 -1.40 -0.81
C SER A 28 -19.15 -2.46 -1.86
N HIS A 29 -19.96 -2.46 -2.92
CA HIS A 29 -19.61 -3.12 -4.16
C HIS A 29 -18.35 -2.42 -4.64
N ALA A 30 -17.20 -3.02 -4.32
CA ALA A 30 -15.96 -2.68 -4.96
C ALA A 30 -16.23 -2.83 -6.46
N ASN A 31 -16.22 -1.68 -7.13
CA ASN A 31 -16.43 -1.55 -8.55
C ASN A 31 -15.31 -2.34 -9.24
N ALA A 32 -15.56 -3.62 -9.48
CA ALA A 32 -14.71 -4.51 -10.24
C ALA A 32 -14.79 -4.07 -11.70
N SER A 33 -14.13 -2.99 -12.04
CA SER A 33 -14.02 -2.56 -13.42
C SER A 33 -12.60 -2.12 -13.77
N VAL A 34 -12.15 -2.75 -14.85
CA VAL A 34 -11.06 -2.36 -15.75
C VAL A 34 -9.62 -2.75 -15.34
N ALA A 35 -9.37 -4.04 -15.12
CA ALA A 35 -8.11 -4.71 -15.52
C ALA A 35 -8.15 -6.25 -15.35
N ALA A 36 -9.30 -6.91 -15.56
CA ALA A 36 -9.34 -8.38 -15.70
C ALA A 36 -8.76 -8.77 -17.07
N ALA A 37 -7.48 -8.48 -17.29
CA ALA A 37 -6.74 -8.89 -18.46
C ALA A 37 -6.55 -10.41 -18.40
N ASN A 38 -7.51 -11.16 -18.94
CA ASN A 38 -7.36 -12.52 -19.47
C ASN A 38 -6.47 -13.48 -18.64
N ARG A 39 -6.61 -13.50 -17.31
CA ARG A 39 -5.91 -14.44 -16.43
C ARG A 39 -6.89 -15.54 -16.06
N THR A 40 -6.80 -16.70 -16.67
CA THR A 40 -7.45 -17.91 -16.14
C THR A 40 -6.80 -18.28 -14.81
N CYS A 41 -7.53 -18.94 -13.91
CA CYS A 41 -6.94 -19.42 -12.66
C CYS A 41 -5.68 -20.24 -12.92
N LYS A 42 -4.57 -19.86 -12.26
CA LYS A 42 -3.35 -20.68 -12.28
C LYS A 42 -3.50 -21.85 -11.32
N HIS A 43 -3.50 -23.07 -11.86
CA HIS A 43 -3.73 -24.32 -11.12
C HIS A 43 -2.70 -24.66 -10.03
N ALA A 44 -1.51 -24.08 -10.04
CA ALA A 44 -0.41 -24.58 -9.19
C ALA A 44 -0.52 -24.20 -7.70
N THR A 45 -1.11 -23.05 -7.37
CA THR A 45 -1.01 -22.50 -6.01
C THR A 45 -2.25 -21.75 -5.54
N ASN A 46 -3.26 -21.59 -6.41
CA ASN A 46 -4.43 -20.72 -6.22
C ASN A 46 -4.09 -19.27 -5.84
N MET A 47 -2.82 -18.85 -5.88
CA MET A 47 -2.37 -17.51 -5.56
C MET A 47 -1.07 -17.17 -6.29
N TRP A 48 -1.02 -16.00 -6.92
CA TRP A 48 0.15 -15.50 -7.65
C TRP A 48 0.20 -13.98 -7.65
N GLY A 49 1.38 -13.40 -7.80
CA GLY A 49 1.60 -11.96 -7.80
C GLY A 49 1.40 -11.32 -9.17
N ASP A 50 1.17 -10.02 -9.15
CA ASP A 50 1.39 -9.16 -10.31
C ASP A 50 2.85 -8.68 -10.35
N PRO A 51 3.37 -8.22 -11.51
CA PRO A 51 4.58 -7.41 -11.52
C PRO A 51 4.51 -6.25 -10.53
N ASN A 52 3.34 -5.59 -10.40
CA ASN A 52 3.09 -4.64 -9.32
C ASN A 52 3.08 -5.36 -7.96
N PRO A 53 4.03 -5.08 -7.06
CA PRO A 53 4.13 -5.80 -5.81
C PRO A 53 2.96 -5.53 -4.86
N ASN A 54 2.18 -4.47 -5.08
CA ASN A 54 0.99 -4.22 -4.27
C ASN A 54 -0.19 -5.08 -4.69
N ILE A 55 -0.12 -5.81 -5.80
CA ILE A 55 -1.23 -6.57 -6.37
C ILE A 55 -0.90 -8.07 -6.37
N PHE A 56 -1.86 -8.86 -5.94
CA PHE A 56 -1.82 -10.32 -6.10
C PHE A 56 -3.21 -10.84 -6.46
N TYR A 57 -3.26 -12.10 -6.88
CA TYR A 57 -4.47 -12.76 -7.30
C TYR A 57 -4.67 -14.00 -6.47
N VAL A 58 -5.91 -14.30 -6.14
CA VAL A 58 -6.33 -15.59 -5.56
C VAL A 58 -7.39 -16.18 -6.45
N CYS A 59 -7.34 -17.49 -6.69
CA CYS A 59 -8.39 -18.20 -7.39
C CYS A 59 -9.47 -18.63 -6.40
N THR A 60 -10.72 -18.31 -6.70
CA THR A 60 -11.89 -18.84 -5.99
C THR A 60 -12.24 -20.23 -6.52
N ALA A 61 -12.44 -21.18 -5.59
CA ALA A 61 -12.76 -22.56 -5.95
C ALA A 61 -14.13 -22.70 -6.66
N ALA A 62 -15.06 -21.78 -6.41
CA ALA A 62 -16.45 -21.88 -6.85
C ALA A 62 -16.65 -21.56 -8.34
N ASP A 63 -15.96 -20.55 -8.86
CA ASP A 63 -16.21 -19.98 -10.19
C ASP A 63 -14.95 -19.90 -11.07
N GLN A 64 -13.80 -20.38 -10.56
CA GLN A 64 -12.51 -20.34 -11.28
C GLN A 64 -12.16 -18.93 -11.80
N THR A 65 -12.60 -17.90 -11.08
CA THR A 65 -12.32 -16.50 -11.38
C THR A 65 -11.17 -16.03 -10.51
N PRO A 66 -10.13 -15.38 -11.07
CA PRO A 66 -9.14 -14.70 -10.25
C PRO A 66 -9.76 -13.48 -9.57
N LEU A 67 -9.66 -13.44 -8.26
CA LEU A 67 -9.89 -12.25 -7.46
C LEU A 67 -8.57 -11.47 -7.35
N GLN A 68 -8.56 -10.23 -7.83
CA GLN A 68 -7.45 -9.31 -7.62
C GLN A 68 -7.55 -8.70 -6.23
N LEU A 69 -6.46 -8.76 -5.48
CA LEU A 69 -6.32 -8.26 -4.12
C LEU A 69 -5.09 -7.36 -3.99
N HIS A 70 -5.06 -6.57 -2.93
CA HIS A 70 -3.93 -5.70 -2.62
C HIS A 70 -3.25 -6.09 -1.32
N CYS A 71 -1.92 -5.97 -1.27
CA CYS A 71 -1.20 -6.05 -0.02
C CYS A 71 -1.49 -4.83 0.86
N PRO A 72 -1.47 -4.99 2.20
CA PRO A 72 -1.54 -3.85 3.12
C PRO A 72 -0.40 -2.85 2.89
N GLN A 73 -0.58 -1.62 3.35
CA GLN A 73 0.44 -0.58 3.28
C GLN A 73 1.77 -1.02 3.91
N GLY A 74 2.89 -0.63 3.28
CA GLY A 74 4.25 -1.03 3.69
C GLY A 74 4.63 -2.49 3.38
N ARG A 75 3.79 -3.21 2.62
CA ARG A 75 4.03 -4.60 2.22
C ARG A 75 3.85 -4.77 0.72
N GLY A 76 4.50 -5.79 0.18
CA GLY A 76 4.25 -6.26 -1.18
C GLY A 76 4.27 -7.77 -1.27
N PHE A 77 3.63 -8.29 -2.32
CA PHE A 77 3.55 -9.69 -2.63
C PHE A 77 4.91 -10.21 -3.12
N PHE A 78 5.35 -11.28 -2.49
CA PHE A 78 6.58 -11.98 -2.80
C PHE A 78 6.31 -13.47 -2.91
N ASN A 79 6.87 -14.14 -3.91
CA ASN A 79 6.72 -15.57 -4.11
C ASN A 79 8.04 -16.16 -4.62
N GLY A 80 8.83 -16.72 -3.72
CA GLY A 80 10.17 -17.23 -4.01
C GLY A 80 10.96 -17.51 -2.74
N LEU A 81 12.10 -18.19 -2.87
CA LEU A 81 13.05 -18.40 -1.76
C LEU A 81 12.42 -18.94 -0.45
N GLY A 82 11.37 -19.77 -0.55
CA GLY A 82 10.65 -20.31 0.62
C GLY A 82 9.57 -19.39 1.21
N HIS A 83 9.38 -18.19 0.66
CA HIS A 83 8.36 -17.24 1.08
C HIS A 83 7.23 -17.11 0.05
N ARG A 84 6.00 -16.92 0.55
CA ARG A 84 4.82 -16.65 -0.28
C ARG A 84 3.83 -15.76 0.45
N GLY A 85 3.45 -14.64 -0.16
CA GLY A 85 2.41 -13.73 0.32
C GLY A 85 2.89 -12.29 0.49
N CYS A 86 2.09 -11.47 1.18
CA CYS A 86 2.41 -10.07 1.44
C CYS A 86 3.43 -9.92 2.58
N LEU A 87 4.68 -9.67 2.21
CA LEU A 87 5.78 -9.43 3.13
C LEU A 87 6.05 -7.92 3.30
N PRO A 88 6.43 -7.47 4.50
CA PRO A 88 7.05 -6.15 4.68
C PRO A 88 8.24 -5.95 3.75
N PHE A 89 8.37 -4.77 3.13
CA PHE A 89 9.44 -4.52 2.15
C PHE A 89 10.85 -4.67 2.73
N ASP A 90 11.04 -4.33 4.01
CA ASP A 90 12.28 -4.50 4.76
C ASP A 90 12.65 -5.99 4.99
N GLN A 91 11.70 -6.91 4.84
CA GLN A 91 11.86 -8.36 5.01
C GLN A 91 11.94 -9.13 3.69
N TRP A 92 11.85 -8.46 2.54
CA TRP A 92 11.91 -9.13 1.24
C TRP A 92 13.26 -9.81 1.01
N PRO A 93 13.36 -11.13 0.78
CA PRO A 93 14.67 -11.79 0.66
C PRO A 93 15.38 -11.51 -0.68
N ALA A 94 14.67 -10.93 -1.66
CA ALA A 94 15.20 -10.44 -2.94
C ALA A 94 14.48 -9.14 -3.34
N CYS A 95 14.68 -8.64 -4.57
CA CYS A 95 14.09 -7.38 -5.05
C CYS A 95 14.50 -6.13 -4.23
N ARG A 96 15.74 -6.08 -3.74
CA ARG A 96 16.27 -4.92 -3.01
C ARG A 96 17.15 -4.10 -3.93
N SER A 97 17.27 -2.80 -3.65
CA SER A 97 18.32 -1.99 -4.24
C SER A 97 19.67 -2.66 -4.00
N LEU A 98 20.47 -2.85 -5.06
CA LEU A 98 21.81 -3.45 -4.97
C LEU A 98 22.80 -2.55 -4.21
N ASN A 99 22.48 -1.26 -4.12
CA ASN A 99 23.18 -0.27 -3.31
C ASN A 99 22.18 0.36 -2.34
N PRO A 100 21.65 -0.38 -1.33
CA PRO A 100 20.77 0.22 -0.37
C PRO A 100 21.62 1.15 0.49
N THR A 101 21.46 2.46 0.33
CA THR A 101 21.95 3.40 1.34
C THR A 101 21.25 3.00 2.65
N PRO A 102 21.97 2.67 3.73
CA PRO A 102 21.34 2.14 4.93
C PRO A 102 20.26 3.10 5.44
N PRO A 103 19.09 2.61 5.87
CA PRO A 103 18.05 3.45 6.49
C PRO A 103 18.51 4.06 7.83
N LEU A 104 19.67 3.65 8.34
CA LEU A 104 20.26 4.07 9.61
C LEU A 104 21.35 5.14 9.47
N SER A 105 21.63 5.61 8.26
CA SER A 105 22.45 6.80 8.09
C SER A 105 21.53 7.98 7.79
N PRO A 106 21.25 8.86 8.77
CA PRO A 106 20.93 10.27 8.50
C PRO A 106 22.04 11.00 7.70
N ALA A 107 23.07 10.28 7.21
CA ALA A 107 24.29 10.78 6.58
C ALA A 107 24.22 11.02 5.07
N VAL A 108 23.03 10.89 4.44
CA VAL A 108 22.75 11.72 3.25
C VAL A 108 22.05 12.98 3.74
N ASP A 109 22.77 13.70 4.60
CA ASP A 109 22.50 15.08 4.86
C ASP A 109 22.61 15.80 3.51
N CYS A 110 21.75 16.79 3.29
CA CYS A 110 21.82 17.66 2.12
C CYS A 110 23.01 18.64 2.24
N ASP A 111 24.08 18.19 2.89
CA ASP A 111 25.29 18.94 3.22
C ASP A 111 25.89 19.55 1.96
N GLY A 112 26.02 20.88 2.00
CA GLY A 112 26.62 21.68 0.94
C GLY A 112 28.08 21.36 0.64
N SER A 113 28.74 20.57 1.49
CA SER A 113 30.11 20.09 1.28
C SER A 113 30.19 18.99 0.21
N LYS A 114 29.05 18.37 -0.18
CA LYS A 114 28.98 17.44 -1.31
C LYS A 114 28.83 18.21 -2.62
N THR A 115 29.35 17.69 -3.73
CA THR A 115 29.20 18.37 -5.03
C THR A 115 27.71 18.54 -5.37
N ALA A 116 27.32 19.65 -6.02
CA ALA A 116 25.93 19.93 -6.38
C ALA A 116 25.26 18.77 -7.16
N LYS A 117 26.05 18.02 -7.94
CA LYS A 117 25.60 16.83 -8.69
C LYS A 117 25.17 15.67 -7.77
N THR A 118 25.81 15.52 -6.62
CA THR A 118 25.46 14.50 -5.60
C THR A 118 24.32 14.94 -4.69
N ILE A 119 24.15 16.24 -4.44
CA ILE A 119 23.07 16.75 -3.56
C ILE A 119 21.71 16.55 -4.22
N HIS A 120 21.59 16.73 -5.53
CA HIS A 120 20.31 16.60 -6.22
C HIS A 120 19.96 15.19 -6.70
N GLN A 121 20.81 14.19 -6.48
CA GLN A 121 20.51 12.83 -6.90
C GLN A 121 19.52 12.17 -5.93
N PRO A 122 18.34 11.72 -6.38
CA PRO A 122 17.41 11.03 -5.51
C PRO A 122 17.94 9.64 -5.13
N TRP A 123 17.57 9.17 -3.94
CA TRP A 123 17.99 7.85 -3.44
C TRP A 123 16.81 7.01 -2.95
N ALA A 124 16.93 5.70 -3.14
CA ALA A 124 15.89 4.74 -2.87
C ALA A 124 15.63 4.60 -1.36
N THR A 125 14.38 4.32 -1.01
CA THR A 125 14.02 3.85 0.34
C THR A 125 13.84 2.32 0.34
N LEU A 126 13.40 1.78 1.48
CA LEU A 126 12.97 0.38 1.56
C LEU A 126 11.65 0.15 0.83
N ASP A 127 10.74 1.13 0.83
CA ASP A 127 9.52 1.06 0.03
C ASP A 127 9.88 1.30 -1.45
N PRO A 128 9.62 0.34 -2.35
CA PRO A 128 10.03 0.44 -3.73
C PRO A 128 9.28 1.54 -4.50
N ASN A 129 8.19 2.10 -3.99
CA ASN A 129 7.51 3.26 -4.58
C ASN A 129 8.04 4.60 -4.04
N GLN A 130 8.86 4.61 -2.99
CA GLN A 130 9.32 5.84 -2.36
C GLN A 130 10.82 6.09 -2.53
N PHE A 131 11.18 7.36 -2.56
CA PHE A 131 12.56 7.83 -2.65
C PHE A 131 12.72 9.17 -1.92
N TYR A 132 13.95 9.48 -1.56
CA TYR A 132 14.32 10.76 -0.97
C TYR A 132 14.98 11.67 -2.00
N MET A 133 14.84 12.99 -1.82
CA MET A 133 15.54 14.02 -2.61
C MET A 133 15.83 15.26 -1.76
N CYS A 134 16.97 15.91 -1.99
CA CYS A 134 17.27 17.21 -1.39
C CYS A 134 16.64 18.36 -2.21
N PRO A 135 15.78 19.20 -1.61
CA PRO A 135 15.26 20.38 -2.29
C PRO A 135 16.29 21.52 -2.39
N GLY A 136 17.37 21.44 -1.61
CA GLY A 136 18.46 22.42 -1.60
C GLY A 136 19.57 22.00 -0.65
N VAL A 137 20.63 22.81 -0.61
CA VAL A 137 21.76 22.65 0.31
C VAL A 137 21.30 22.89 1.75
N ASN A 138 21.76 22.04 2.67
CA ASN A 138 21.43 22.02 4.10
C ASN A 138 19.92 21.97 4.39
N ALA A 139 19.12 21.49 3.43
CA ALA A 139 17.69 21.33 3.60
C ALA A 139 17.33 19.94 4.16
N THR A 140 16.14 19.82 4.74
CA THR A 140 15.60 18.51 5.11
C THR A 140 15.29 17.69 3.86
N PRO A 141 15.76 16.44 3.75
CA PRO A 141 15.38 15.55 2.66
C PRO A 141 13.86 15.38 2.57
N LEU A 142 13.31 15.45 1.37
CA LEU A 142 11.90 15.20 1.09
C LEU A 142 11.71 13.72 0.76
N LEU A 143 10.75 13.07 1.43
CA LEU A 143 10.25 11.76 1.04
C LEU A 143 9.18 11.93 -0.04
N LEU A 144 9.39 11.32 -1.19
CA LEU A 144 8.55 11.42 -2.38
C LEU A 144 8.13 10.03 -2.86
N SER A 145 7.04 9.97 -3.62
CA SER A 145 6.51 8.74 -4.23
C SER A 145 6.57 8.81 -5.75
N CYS A 146 6.86 7.68 -6.38
CA CYS A 146 6.64 7.49 -7.80
C CYS A 146 5.14 7.51 -8.12
N ALA A 147 4.79 7.90 -9.35
CA ALA A 147 3.41 7.83 -9.83
C ALA A 147 2.84 6.39 -9.72
N PRO A 148 1.51 6.21 -9.62
CA PRO A 148 0.89 4.90 -9.54
C PRO A 148 1.38 3.94 -10.63
N GLY A 149 1.65 2.69 -10.26
CA GLY A 149 2.15 1.67 -11.19
C GLY A 149 3.67 1.69 -11.42
N LYS A 150 4.42 2.52 -10.68
CA LYS A 150 5.87 2.63 -10.82
C LYS A 150 6.61 2.40 -9.50
N GLY A 151 7.85 1.92 -9.63
CA GLY A 151 8.83 1.82 -8.56
C GLY A 151 10.07 2.64 -8.85
N PHE A 152 10.78 3.08 -7.81
CA PHE A 152 12.01 3.83 -7.91
C PHE A 152 13.20 2.90 -8.14
N VAL A 153 13.98 3.21 -9.17
CA VAL A 153 15.21 2.51 -9.54
C VAL A 153 16.40 3.40 -9.17
N GLN A 154 17.41 2.81 -8.53
CA GLN A 154 18.70 3.45 -8.28
C GLN A 154 19.82 2.43 -8.56
N THR A 155 20.24 2.36 -9.81
CA THR A 155 21.38 1.56 -10.27
C THR A 155 22.48 2.47 -10.80
N SER A 156 23.63 1.89 -11.15
CA SER A 156 24.69 2.63 -11.85
C SER A 156 24.28 3.11 -13.25
N GLN A 157 23.23 2.53 -13.83
CA GLN A 157 22.78 2.79 -15.21
C GLN A 157 21.51 3.62 -15.27
N SER A 158 20.68 3.62 -14.22
CA SER A 158 19.38 4.29 -14.21
C SER A 158 19.02 4.79 -12.82
N VAL A 159 18.53 6.03 -12.74
CA VAL A 159 18.00 6.63 -11.52
C VAL A 159 16.65 7.28 -11.85
N GLY A 160 15.59 6.86 -11.17
CA GLY A 160 14.24 7.41 -11.37
C GLY A 160 13.13 6.37 -11.27
N CYS A 161 11.88 6.82 -11.51
CA CYS A 161 10.70 5.97 -11.46
C CYS A 161 10.52 5.18 -12.78
N ALA A 162 10.29 3.87 -12.67
CA ALA A 162 10.05 2.98 -13.80
C ALA A 162 8.83 2.08 -13.55
N ASP A 163 8.20 1.60 -14.62
CA ASP A 163 7.09 0.65 -14.50
C ASP A 163 7.54 -0.65 -13.83
N TRP A 164 6.65 -1.30 -13.07
CA TRP A 164 7.00 -2.45 -12.25
C TRP A 164 7.75 -3.59 -12.96
N PRO A 165 7.41 -4.00 -14.20
CA PRO A 165 8.20 -4.99 -14.92
C PRO A 165 9.65 -4.56 -15.15
N HIS A 166 9.88 -3.27 -15.47
CA HIS A 166 11.22 -2.73 -15.64
C HIS A 166 11.94 -2.62 -14.29
N TRP A 167 11.24 -2.17 -13.25
CA TRP A 167 11.78 -2.12 -11.89
C TRP A 167 12.27 -3.50 -11.43
N ARG A 168 11.48 -4.57 -11.62
CA ARG A 168 11.88 -5.94 -11.27
C ARG A 168 13.10 -6.42 -12.05
N ARG A 169 13.26 -6.03 -13.32
CA ARG A 169 14.51 -6.28 -14.08
C ARG A 169 15.71 -5.61 -13.45
N GLN A 170 15.59 -4.32 -13.14
CA GLN A 170 16.68 -3.54 -12.55
C GLN A 170 17.09 -4.07 -11.17
N MET A 171 16.12 -4.58 -10.40
CA MET A 171 16.36 -5.24 -9.11
C MET A 171 16.64 -6.75 -9.22
N GLN A 172 16.78 -7.29 -10.45
CA GLN A 172 17.10 -8.69 -10.76
C GLN A 172 16.16 -9.71 -10.09
N CYS A 173 14.86 -9.47 -10.18
CA CYS A 173 13.88 -10.16 -9.35
C CYS A 173 12.55 -10.49 -10.05
N GLU A 174 12.61 -10.65 -11.38
CA GLU A 174 11.47 -10.99 -12.25
C GLU A 174 10.85 -12.36 -11.97
N SER A 175 11.54 -13.24 -11.25
CA SER A 175 11.04 -14.57 -10.89
C SER A 175 10.30 -14.62 -9.55
N TYR A 176 10.22 -13.51 -8.80
CA TYR A 176 9.73 -13.50 -7.42
C TYR A 176 8.37 -12.81 -7.24
N PHE A 177 7.37 -13.22 -8.02
CA PHE A 177 5.96 -12.85 -7.87
C PHE A 177 5.03 -13.94 -8.40
#